data_AF-A0A817HX23-F1
#
_entry.id   AF-A0A817HX23-F1
#
_cell.length_a   1.000
_cell.length_b   1.000
_cell.length_c   1.000
_cell.angle_alpha   90.00
_cell.angle_beta   90.00
_cell.angle_gamma   90.00
#
_symmetry.space_group_name_H-M   'P 1'
#
loop_
_entity.id
_entity.type
_entity.pdbx_description
1 polymer ?
#
loop_
_entity_poly.entity_id
_entity_poly.type
_entity_poly.pdbx_seq_one_letter_code
_entity_poly.pdbx_strand_id
1 'polypeptide(L)'
;MYNHWTFVPLNILYINFFHPNSISSHYEAHGIDWFLKKFKWNKFRWIIFLLFIGHLFIGFYFSLIDRQGQISVMYYLRKNLINNNNNNNQNFSIDFLMPCHSTPYYNFIHQNDIQLNFLTCEPNLDDITNNYIDEADQFF
;
A
#
# COMPACT_ATOMS: atom_id res chain seq x y z
N MET A 1 -17.52 -14.05 2.23
CA MET A 1 -16.96 -15.04 3.17
C MET A 1 -15.84 -14.35 3.93
N TYR A 2 -16.09 -13.94 5.18
CA TYR A 2 -15.11 -13.20 5.99
C TYR A 2 -14.16 -14.17 6.69
N ASN A 3 -12.86 -13.96 6.48
CA ASN A 3 -11.79 -14.79 7.01
C ASN A 3 -11.67 -14.62 8.52
N HIS A 4 -12.32 -15.51 9.27
CA HIS A 4 -12.32 -15.57 10.74
C HIS A 4 -10.93 -15.92 11.35
N TRP A 5 -9.92 -16.18 10.52
CA TRP A 5 -8.61 -16.69 10.95
C TRP A 5 -7.54 -15.61 11.18
N THR A 6 -7.70 -14.39 10.66
CA THR A 6 -6.74 -13.29 10.86
C THR A 6 -6.96 -12.51 12.16
N PHE A 7 -8.13 -12.66 12.80
CA PHE A 7 -8.46 -11.99 14.07
C PHE A 7 -8.04 -12.79 15.32
N VAL A 8 -7.70 -14.06 15.17
CA VAL A 8 -7.31 -14.93 16.30
C VAL A 8 -5.94 -14.52 16.90
N PRO A 9 -4.86 -14.30 16.12
CA PRO A 9 -3.56 -13.98 16.73
C PRO A 9 -3.54 -12.61 17.40
N LEU A 10 -4.30 -11.64 16.89
CA LEU A 10 -4.40 -10.30 17.49
C LEU A 10 -5.25 -10.29 18.77
N ASN A 11 -6.35 -11.06 18.82
CA ASN A 11 -7.12 -11.22 20.06
C ASN A 11 -6.31 -11.92 21.15
N ILE A 12 -5.51 -12.93 20.80
CA ILE A 12 -4.67 -13.64 21.78
C ILE A 12 -3.59 -12.71 22.37
N LEU A 13 -2.98 -11.84 21.54
CA LEU A 13 -2.05 -10.82 22.03
C LEU A 13 -2.74 -9.77 22.91
N TYR A 14 -3.94 -9.32 22.53
CA TYR A 14 -4.68 -8.29 23.27
C TYR A 14 -5.18 -8.79 24.63
N ILE A 15 -5.75 -10.00 24.68
CA ILE A 15 -6.28 -10.60 25.91
C ILE A 15 -5.16 -10.88 26.92
N ASN A 16 -4.00 -11.36 26.47
CA ASN A 16 -2.86 -11.60 27.36
C ASN A 16 -2.17 -10.31 27.84
N PHE A 17 -2.33 -9.19 27.13
CA PHE A 17 -1.80 -7.89 27.55
C PHE A 17 -2.72 -7.18 28.55
N PHE A 18 -4.05 -7.28 28.39
CA PHE A 18 -5.02 -6.57 29.24
C PHE A 18 -5.61 -7.41 30.40
N HIS A 19 -5.59 -8.73 30.33
CA HIS A 19 -6.18 -9.59 31.37
C HIS A 19 -5.24 -10.77 31.74
N PRO A 20 -4.18 -10.52 32.53
CA PRO A 20 -3.10 -11.49 32.79
C PRO A 20 -3.52 -12.74 33.60
N ASN A 21 -4.75 -12.77 34.15
CA ASN A 21 -5.22 -13.81 35.06
C ASN A 21 -6.13 -14.87 34.40
N SER A 22 -6.13 -15.00 33.07
CA SER A 22 -6.88 -16.08 32.39
C SER A 22 -6.01 -17.35 32.21
N ILE A 23 -6.64 -18.49 32.47
CA ILE A 23 -6.11 -19.82 32.86
C ILE A 23 -5.09 -20.50 31.91
N SER A 24 -4.68 -19.90 30.79
CA SER A 24 -3.65 -20.49 29.90
C SER A 24 -2.20 -20.04 30.15
N SER A 25 -1.98 -19.13 31.12
CA SER A 25 -0.66 -18.51 31.34
C SER A 25 0.34 -19.33 32.15
N HIS A 26 -0.07 -20.43 32.80
CA HIS A 26 0.77 -21.09 33.79
C HIS A 26 1.91 -21.96 33.22
N TYR A 27 1.85 -22.41 31.96
CA TYR A 27 2.87 -23.30 31.38
C TYR A 27 3.74 -22.68 30.28
N GLU A 28 3.44 -21.46 29.80
CA GLU A 28 4.23 -20.80 28.75
C GLU A 28 4.97 -19.54 29.22
N ALA A 29 4.56 -18.93 30.35
CA ALA A 29 5.15 -17.67 30.82
C ALA A 29 6.51 -17.84 31.51
N HIS A 30 6.88 -19.04 31.96
CA HIS A 30 8.10 -19.23 32.76
C HIS A 30 9.40 -18.93 31.96
N GLY A 31 9.38 -19.11 30.64
CA GLY A 31 10.50 -18.76 29.77
C GLY A 31 10.63 -17.25 29.56
N ILE A 32 9.50 -16.55 29.40
CA ILE A 32 9.44 -15.11 29.16
C ILE A 32 9.78 -14.35 30.45
N ASP A 33 9.25 -14.78 31.60
CA ASP A 33 9.53 -14.17 32.89
C ASP A 33 11.00 -14.34 33.31
N TRP A 34 11.59 -15.51 33.02
CA TRP A 34 13.03 -15.73 33.22
C TRP A 34 13.87 -14.84 32.29
N PHE A 35 13.47 -14.69 31.03
CA PHE A 35 14.17 -13.87 30.04
C PHE A 35 14.10 -12.37 30.39
N LEU A 36 12.92 -11.87 30.74
CA LEU A 36 12.68 -10.47 31.11
C LEU A 36 13.39 -10.10 32.42
N LYS A 37 13.41 -11.01 33.41
CA LYS A 37 14.06 -10.77 34.71
C LYS A 37 15.60 -10.79 34.64
N LYS A 38 16.17 -11.50 33.66
CA LYS A 38 17.62 -11.61 33.44
C LYS A 38 18.21 -10.41 32.69
N PHE A 39 17.39 -9.69 31.92
CA PHE A 39 17.82 -8.54 31.15
C PHE A 39 17.69 -7.24 31.95
N LYS A 40 18.82 -6.61 32.33
CA LYS A 40 18.80 -5.30 32.98
C LYS A 40 18.03 -4.29 32.10
N TRP A 41 17.02 -3.63 32.66
CA TRP A 41 16.12 -2.70 31.95
C TRP A 41 16.88 -1.64 31.14
N ASN A 42 18.03 -1.16 31.66
CA ASN A 42 18.88 -0.21 30.94
C ASN A 42 19.39 -0.75 29.59
N LYS A 43 19.71 -2.05 29.48
CA LYS A 43 20.14 -2.67 28.23
C LYS A 43 18.96 -2.93 27.29
N PHE A 44 17.82 -3.33 27.85
CA PHE A 44 16.60 -3.58 27.07
C PHE A 44 16.09 -2.32 26.37
N ARG A 45 16.15 -1.17 27.06
CA ARG A 45 15.78 0.14 26.51
C ARG A 45 16.57 0.50 25.25
N TRP A 46 17.88 0.23 25.23
CA TRP A 46 18.71 0.49 24.07
C TRP A 46 18.37 -0.41 22.88
N ILE A 47 18.04 -1.67 23.12
CA ILE A 47 17.64 -2.61 22.05
C ILE A 47 16.32 -2.17 21.42
N ILE A 48 15.32 -1.79 22.23
CA ILE A 48 14.05 -1.27 21.71
C ILE A 48 14.27 0.00 20.90
N PHE A 49 15.11 0.92 21.40
CA PHE A 49 15.41 2.15 20.70
C PHE A 49 16.06 1.91 19.34
N LEU A 50 17.03 0.99 19.26
CA LEU A 50 17.68 0.60 18.01
C LEU A 50 16.67 -0.04 17.03
N LEU A 51 15.84 -0.95 17.52
CA LEU A 51 14.77 -1.56 16.71
C LEU A 51 13.82 -0.50 16.16
N PHE A 52 13.33 0.40 17.01
CA PHE A 52 12.44 1.48 16.61
C PHE A 52 13.04 2.35 15.51
N ILE A 53 14.31 2.72 15.67
CA ILE A 53 15.06 3.48 14.66
C ILE A 53 15.18 2.70 13.35
N GLY A 54 15.50 1.40 13.41
CA GLY A 54 15.57 0.55 12.22
C GLY A 54 14.24 0.52 11.47
N HIS A 55 13.12 0.33 12.17
CA HIS A 55 11.78 0.38 11.59
C HIS A 55 11.46 1.76 10.98
N LEU A 56 11.90 2.85 11.62
CA LEU A 56 11.69 4.21 11.13
C LEU A 56 12.46 4.46 9.82
N PHE A 57 13.72 4.02 9.75
CA PHE A 57 14.52 4.11 8.51
C PHE A 57 13.91 3.28 7.38
N ILE A 58 13.48 2.05 7.66
CA ILE A 58 12.82 1.18 6.69
C ILE A 58 11.52 1.83 6.19
N GLY A 59 10.66 2.30 7.11
CA GLY A 59 9.42 2.96 6.77
C GLY A 59 9.64 4.23 5.94
N PHE A 60 10.68 5.01 6.26
CA PHE A 60 11.05 6.21 5.52
C PHE A 60 11.56 5.88 4.11
N TYR A 61 12.43 4.87 3.98
CA TYR A 61 12.94 4.41 2.69
C TYR A 61 11.80 3.99 1.75
N PHE A 62 10.89 3.14 2.23
CA PHE A 62 9.74 2.68 1.43
C PHE A 62 8.76 3.81 1.14
N SER A 63 8.52 4.71 2.09
CA SER A 63 7.59 5.84 1.87
C SER A 63 8.09 6.82 0.82
N LEU A 64 9.41 7.05 0.75
CA LEU A 64 9.98 7.97 -0.23
C LEU A 64 10.25 7.30 -1.56
N ILE A 65 10.91 6.16 -1.61
CA ILE A 65 11.41 5.63 -2.88
C ILE A 65 10.35 4.82 -3.61
N ASP A 66 9.59 4.01 -2.88
CA ASP A 66 8.72 3.00 -3.49
C ASP A 66 7.41 3.59 -4.05
N ARG A 67 6.91 4.69 -3.47
CA ARG A 67 5.62 5.30 -3.88
C ARG A 67 5.73 6.55 -4.76
N GLN A 68 6.93 7.05 -5.05
CA GLN A 68 7.09 8.27 -5.85
C GLN A 68 6.97 8.05 -7.36
N GLY A 69 7.10 6.83 -7.86
CA GLY A 69 7.16 6.55 -9.31
C GLY A 69 5.95 7.08 -10.07
N GLN A 70 4.74 6.71 -9.64
CA GLN A 70 3.49 7.09 -10.30
C GLN A 70 3.24 8.61 -10.29
N ILE A 71 3.52 9.27 -9.16
CA ILE A 71 3.32 10.72 -9.00
C ILE A 71 4.35 11.50 -9.82
N SER A 72 5.61 11.04 -9.83
CA SER A 72 6.70 11.69 -10.58
C SER A 72 6.43 11.68 -12.09
N VAL A 73 5.96 10.55 -12.63
CA VAL A 73 5.60 10.44 -14.05
C VAL A 73 4.47 11.41 -14.39
N MET A 74 3.41 11.45 -13.58
CA MET A 74 2.29 12.38 -13.82
C MET A 74 2.73 13.85 -13.76
N TYR A 75 3.63 14.20 -12.83
CA TYR A 75 4.20 15.55 -12.74
C TYR A 75 5.05 15.90 -13.98
N TYR A 76 5.89 14.98 -14.45
CA TYR A 76 6.70 15.17 -15.66
C TYR A 76 5.83 15.37 -16.91
N LEU A 77 4.81 14.52 -17.09
CA LEU A 77 3.86 14.61 -18.19
C LEU A 77 3.11 15.94 -18.14
N ARG A 78 2.58 16.33 -16.97
CA ARG A 78 1.91 17.61 -16.78
C ARG A 78 2.83 18.79 -17.16
N LYS A 79 4.08 18.79 -16.71
CA LYS A 79 5.01 19.90 -16.97
C LYS A 79 5.38 20.02 -18.45
N ASN A 80 5.66 18.90 -19.12
CA ASN A 80 6.18 18.94 -20.49
C ASN A 80 5.08 19.02 -21.54
N LEU A 81 3.93 18.37 -21.33
CA LEU A 81 2.85 18.37 -22.32
C LEU A 81 2.06 19.67 -22.25
N ILE A 82 1.62 20.10 -21.06
CA ILE A 82 0.82 21.33 -20.92
C ILE A 82 1.61 22.56 -21.37
N ASN A 83 2.90 22.64 -20.98
CA ASN A 83 3.70 23.83 -21.29
C ASN A 83 4.10 23.92 -22.76
N ASN A 84 4.24 22.78 -23.46
CA ASN A 84 4.58 22.77 -24.89
C ASN A 84 3.34 22.87 -25.80
N ASN A 85 2.19 22.29 -25.42
CA ASN A 85 0.98 22.35 -26.26
C ASN A 85 0.39 23.75 -26.39
N ASN A 86 0.60 24.63 -25.40
CA ASN A 86 0.19 26.03 -25.54
C ASN A 86 0.84 26.74 -26.75
N ASN A 87 1.95 26.23 -27.28
CA ASN A 87 2.65 26.82 -28.42
C ASN A 87 2.40 26.10 -29.75
N ASN A 88 2.06 24.81 -29.72
CA ASN A 88 1.89 23.96 -30.90
C ASN A 88 0.60 23.13 -30.70
N ASN A 89 -0.46 23.41 -31.46
CA ASN A 89 -1.75 22.68 -31.45
C ASN A 89 -1.59 21.22 -31.91
N GLN A 90 -0.86 20.39 -31.17
CA GLN A 90 -0.66 18.98 -31.45
C GLN A 90 -1.44 18.15 -30.42
N ASN A 91 -2.36 17.33 -30.92
CA ASN A 91 -3.10 16.40 -30.07
C ASN A 91 -2.15 15.25 -29.71
N PHE A 92 -1.93 15.04 -28.42
CA PHE A 92 -1.14 13.91 -27.91
C PHE A 92 -2.07 12.92 -27.22
N SER A 93 -1.95 11.65 -27.60
CA SER A 93 -2.58 10.52 -26.93
C SER A 93 -1.53 9.69 -26.18
N ILE A 94 -1.79 9.36 -24.93
CA ILE A 94 -0.91 8.50 -24.11
C ILE A 94 -1.75 7.40 -23.48
N ASP A 95 -1.32 6.16 -23.69
CA ASP A 95 -2.02 4.98 -23.21
C ASP A 95 -1.27 4.38 -22.01
N PHE A 96 -1.97 4.23 -20.88
CA PHE A 96 -1.43 3.65 -19.66
C PHE A 96 -1.72 2.15 -19.60
N LEU A 97 -0.70 1.34 -19.92
CA LEU A 97 -0.73 -0.13 -19.86
C LEU A 97 -0.44 -0.61 -18.43
N MET A 98 -1.31 -0.24 -17.49
CA MET A 98 -1.21 -0.58 -16.07
C MET A 98 -2.62 -0.92 -15.53
N PRO A 99 -2.73 -1.68 -14.43
CA PRO A 99 -4.03 -2.00 -13.84
C PRO A 99 -4.81 -0.73 -13.47
N CYS A 100 -6.13 -0.81 -13.60
CA CYS A 100 -7.05 0.32 -13.46
C CYS A 100 -6.90 1.03 -12.11
N HIS A 101 -7.07 2.36 -12.09
CA HIS A 101 -6.97 3.23 -10.90
C HIS A 101 -5.62 3.26 -10.19
N SER A 102 -4.54 2.78 -10.82
CA SER A 102 -3.19 2.83 -10.25
C SER A 102 -2.56 4.22 -10.29
N THR A 103 -3.03 5.14 -11.14
CA THR A 103 -2.48 6.50 -11.26
C THR A 103 -3.55 7.57 -11.07
N PRO A 104 -3.22 8.69 -10.40
CA PRO A 104 -4.14 9.81 -10.25
C PRO A 104 -4.17 10.63 -11.54
N TYR A 105 -4.94 10.18 -12.54
CA TYR A 105 -5.08 10.86 -13.83
C TYR A 105 -5.92 12.15 -13.72
N TYR A 106 -7.16 12.02 -13.25
CA TYR A 106 -8.18 13.07 -13.33
C TYR A 106 -7.77 14.37 -12.62
N ASN A 107 -7.01 14.28 -11.52
CA ASN A 107 -6.59 15.47 -10.77
C ASN A 107 -5.41 16.22 -11.42
N PHE A 108 -4.58 15.55 -12.21
CA PHE A 108 -3.34 16.13 -12.71
C PHE A 108 -3.48 16.81 -14.07
N ILE A 109 -4.41 16.37 -14.93
CA ILE A 109 -4.57 16.89 -16.29
C ILE A 109 -6.06 17.15 -16.55
N HIS A 110 -6.44 18.44 -16.56
CA HIS A 110 -7.82 18.90 -16.84
C HIS A 110 -7.97 19.54 -18.23
N GLN A 111 -6.91 19.57 -19.04
CA GLN A 111 -6.95 20.20 -20.36
C GLN A 111 -7.46 19.21 -21.40
N ASN A 112 -8.42 19.66 -22.21
CA ASN A 112 -9.12 18.84 -23.22
C ASN A 112 -8.25 18.44 -24.42
N ASP A 113 -7.05 19.01 -24.57
CA ASP A 113 -6.18 18.79 -25.74
C ASP A 113 -5.25 17.56 -25.59
N ILE A 114 -5.31 16.87 -24.45
CA ILE A 114 -4.48 15.69 -24.14
C ILE A 114 -5.41 14.52 -23.85
N GLN A 115 -5.36 13.49 -24.69
CA GLN A 115 -6.12 12.27 -24.48
C GLN A 115 -5.26 11.28 -23.69
N LEU A 116 -5.66 10.96 -22.46
CA LEU A 116 -5.02 9.90 -21.68
C LEU A 116 -5.99 8.71 -21.61
N ASN A 117 -5.59 7.57 -22.18
CA ASN A 117 -6.40 6.35 -22.13
C ASN A 117 -5.81 5.36 -21.11
N PHE A 118 -6.67 4.58 -20.48
CA PHE A 118 -6.32 3.54 -19.51
C PHE A 118 -7.08 2.26 -19.88
N LEU A 119 -6.54 1.10 -19.50
CA LEU A 119 -7.25 -0.16 -19.65
C LEU A 119 -8.49 -0.11 -18.75
N THR A 120 -9.62 -0.60 -19.25
CA THR A 120 -10.88 -0.57 -18.51
C THR A 120 -11.04 -1.82 -17.65
N CYS A 121 -11.56 -1.63 -16.42
CA CYS A 121 -11.91 -2.71 -15.49
C CYS A 121 -13.40 -2.71 -15.16
N GLU A 122 -14.19 -1.88 -15.85
CA GLU A 122 -15.64 -1.86 -15.67
C GLU A 122 -16.21 -3.19 -16.17
N PRO A 123 -17.05 -3.88 -15.38
CA PRO A 123 -17.78 -5.04 -15.87
C PRO A 123 -18.79 -4.61 -16.94
N ASN A 124 -18.96 -5.42 -17.98
CA ASN A 124 -20.00 -5.18 -18.98
C ASN A 124 -21.39 -5.34 -18.33
N LEU A 125 -22.12 -4.23 -18.17
CA LEU A 125 -23.46 -4.20 -17.59
C LEU A 125 -24.56 -4.60 -18.59
N ASP A 126 -24.26 -4.54 -19.89
CA ASP A 126 -25.21 -4.85 -20.97
C ASP A 126 -25.18 -6.33 -21.36
N ASP A 127 -24.03 -7.00 -21.18
CA ASP A 127 -23.84 -8.41 -21.49
C ASP A 127 -23.34 -9.15 -20.25
N ILE A 128 -24.28 -9.54 -19.37
CA ILE A 128 -24.05 -10.37 -18.17
C ILE A 128 -23.74 -11.80 -18.64
N THR A 129 -22.66 -11.96 -19.39
CA THR A 129 -22.07 -13.27 -19.66
C THR A 129 -21.20 -13.61 -18.45
N ASN A 130 -21.36 -14.83 -17.93
CA ASN A 130 -20.58 -15.32 -16.79
C ASN A 130 -19.06 -15.41 -17.05
N ASN A 131 -18.60 -15.01 -18.24
CA ASN A 131 -17.22 -15.08 -18.72
C ASN A 131 -16.69 -13.71 -19.20
N TYR A 132 -17.16 -12.60 -18.63
CA TYR A 132 -16.55 -11.30 -18.88
C TYR A 132 -15.13 -11.27 -18.31
N ILE A 133 -14.16 -10.94 -19.17
CA ILE A 133 -12.76 -10.69 -18.81
C ILE A 133 -12.52 -9.22 -19.11
N ASP A 134 -11.98 -8.49 -18.14
CA ASP A 134 -11.70 -7.08 -18.34
C ASP A 134 -10.44 -6.87 -19.20
N GLU A 135 -10.26 -5.66 -19.74
CA GLU A 135 -9.14 -5.38 -20.65
C GLU A 135 -7.78 -5.50 -19.95
N ALA A 136 -7.74 -5.23 -18.64
CA ALA A 136 -6.53 -5.35 -17.83
C ALA A 136 -6.10 -6.81 -17.68
N ASP A 137 -7.02 -7.69 -17.34
CA ASP A 137 -6.84 -9.15 -17.23
C ASP A 137 -6.57 -9.79 -18.59
N GLN A 138 -7.05 -9.19 -19.69
CA GLN A 138 -6.67 -9.63 -21.03
C GLN A 138 -5.21 -9.28 -21.36
N PHE A 139 -4.68 -8.18 -20.80
CA PHE A 139 -3.34 -7.69 -21.11
C PHE A 139 -2.25 -8.32 -20.24
N PHE A 140 -2.53 -8.65 -18.97
CA PHE A 140 -1.58 -9.18 -17.98
C PHE A 140 -1.74 -10.67 -17.72
#